data_AF-A0A2P7RKM9-F1
#
_entry.id   AF-A0A2P7RKM9-F1
#
_cell.length_a   1.000
_cell.length_b   1.000
_cell.length_c   1.000
_cell.angle_alpha   90.00
_cell.angle_beta   90.00
_cell.angle_gamma   90.00
#
_symmetry.space_group_name_H-M   'P 1'
#
loop_
_entity.id
_entity.type
_entity.pdbx_description
1 polymer ?
#
loop_
_entity_poly.entity_id
_entity_poly.type
_entity_poly.pdbx_seq_one_letter_code
_entity_poly.pdbx_strand_id
1 'polypeptide(L)'
;MTFGLFFRRTISTFFFWASAATADGAQAASCGKTAAGFETWKRGFATEAARRGVGSKALAAFATVHYVVKTIQYDRTQPNFKLSLNQYLAKRGGAALTSAGRGHKRSNAALFARIKARYGVPPGPLIAIWGLESRFGSRIGSTHILSSVATLAYDCRRSAYFTTQLYAALKLIDKSRLSGGAMGSLHGEIGQTQFLPANVLKYGVDGDGDGRVDLARSKADILFSTANYLKAKGWRTGAGYQPGEPNFQVIQRWNAARVYQQAIASIAADVDRD
;
A
#
# COMPACT_ATOMS: atom_id res chain seq x y z
N MET A 1 94.31 13.02 13.31
CA MET A 1 93.68 14.22 13.89
C MET A 1 92.39 13.79 14.57
N THR A 2 92.34 14.07 15.86
CA THR A 2 91.29 13.77 16.84
C THR A 2 89.99 14.49 16.51
N PHE A 3 88.84 13.84 16.70
CA PHE A 3 87.80 14.27 17.66
C PHE A 3 86.63 13.26 17.64
N GLY A 4 86.28 12.77 18.82
CA GLY A 4 85.12 11.90 19.03
C GLY A 4 83.84 12.69 19.33
N LEU A 5 82.69 12.03 19.18
CA LEU A 5 81.45 12.42 19.84
C LEU A 5 80.59 11.17 20.10
N PHE A 6 80.36 10.93 21.39
CA PHE A 6 79.32 10.07 21.93
C PHE A 6 77.94 10.66 21.61
N PHE A 7 77.00 9.86 21.14
CA PHE A 7 75.58 10.21 21.18
C PHE A 7 74.76 9.10 21.85
N ARG A 8 74.09 9.50 22.93
CA ARG A 8 73.18 8.69 23.75
C ARG A 8 71.93 8.32 22.93
N ARG A 9 71.50 7.05 23.01
CA ARG A 9 70.20 6.59 22.53
C ARG A 9 69.10 7.01 23.51
N THR A 10 68.25 7.95 23.11
CA THR A 10 66.96 8.23 23.75
C THR A 10 65.91 7.26 23.18
N ILE A 11 65.29 6.46 24.06
CA ILE A 11 64.13 5.63 23.72
C ILE A 11 62.89 6.51 23.89
N SER A 12 62.27 6.93 22.78
CA SER A 12 60.96 7.58 22.79
C SER A 12 59.86 6.52 22.85
N THR A 13 59.17 6.44 23.98
CA THR A 13 57.94 5.69 24.16
C THR A 13 56.79 6.40 23.43
N PHE A 14 56.33 5.84 22.32
CA PHE A 14 55.10 6.28 21.65
C PHE A 14 53.88 5.78 22.44
N PHE A 15 53.17 6.69 23.10
CA PHE A 15 51.82 6.44 23.59
C PHE A 15 50.85 6.46 22.39
N PHE A 16 50.43 5.28 21.94
CA PHE A 16 49.29 5.15 21.03
C PHE A 16 48.01 5.39 21.82
N TRP A 17 47.42 6.57 21.67
CA TRP A 17 46.04 6.82 22.07
C TRP A 17 45.12 6.16 21.02
N ALA A 18 44.66 4.95 21.32
CA ALA A 18 43.63 4.29 20.53
C ALA A 18 42.28 4.98 20.81
N SER A 19 41.93 5.96 19.98
CA SER A 19 40.56 6.49 19.94
C SER A 19 39.62 5.37 19.49
N ALA A 20 38.90 4.78 20.44
CA ALA A 20 37.80 3.87 20.15
C ALA A 20 36.70 4.66 19.44
N ALA A 21 36.70 4.63 18.11
CA ALA A 21 35.54 5.03 17.32
C ALA A 21 34.43 4.04 17.64
N THR A 22 33.47 4.43 18.48
CA THR A 22 32.20 3.72 18.60
C THR A 22 31.51 3.84 17.25
N ALA A 23 31.65 2.80 16.43
CA ALA A 23 30.79 2.59 15.29
C ALA A 23 29.36 2.48 15.84
N ASP A 24 28.61 3.56 15.75
CA ASP A 24 27.19 3.63 16.04
C ASP A 24 26.48 2.82 14.94
N GLY A 25 26.60 1.50 15.04
CA GLY A 25 25.95 0.55 14.17
C GLY A 25 24.47 0.74 14.38
N ALA A 26 23.82 1.49 13.49
CA ALA A 26 22.38 1.66 13.49
C ALA A 26 21.75 0.26 13.38
N GLN A 27 21.40 -0.33 14.52
CA GLN A 27 20.63 -1.55 14.58
C GLN A 27 19.27 -1.22 13.99
N ALA A 28 19.00 -1.76 12.80
CA ALA A 28 17.66 -1.74 12.23
C ALA A 28 16.69 -2.27 13.29
N ALA A 29 15.58 -1.56 13.53
CA ALA A 29 14.66 -1.94 14.59
C ALA A 29 14.17 -3.38 14.37
N SER A 30 14.52 -4.29 15.29
CA SER A 30 14.15 -5.70 15.19
C SER A 30 12.63 -5.85 15.22
N CYS A 31 12.08 -6.66 14.32
CA CYS A 31 10.66 -7.02 14.34
C CYS A 31 10.30 -7.80 15.62
N GLY A 32 9.02 -7.82 15.98
CA GLY A 32 8.52 -8.61 17.11
C GLY A 32 7.31 -9.45 16.76
N LYS A 33 6.77 -10.15 17.76
CA LYS A 33 5.63 -11.09 17.61
C LYS A 33 4.42 -10.73 18.46
N THR A 34 4.59 -9.81 19.42
CA THR A 34 3.59 -9.40 20.42
C THR A 34 3.66 -7.89 20.66
N ALA A 35 2.61 -7.33 21.27
CA ALA A 35 2.53 -5.89 21.57
C ALA A 35 3.65 -5.37 22.49
N ALA A 36 4.26 -6.24 23.32
CA ALA A 36 5.22 -5.84 24.36
C ALA A 36 6.43 -5.06 23.81
N GLY A 37 6.93 -5.39 22.62
CA GLY A 37 8.07 -4.70 22.00
C GLY A 37 7.70 -3.53 21.09
N PHE A 38 6.41 -3.28 20.84
CA PHE A 38 5.97 -2.34 19.80
C PHE A 38 6.41 -0.90 20.09
N GLU A 39 6.29 -0.44 21.33
CA GLU A 39 6.66 0.93 21.69
C GLU A 39 8.16 1.20 21.60
N THR A 40 8.98 0.21 21.95
CA THR A 40 10.44 0.29 21.77
C THR A 40 10.81 0.30 20.29
N TRP A 41 10.22 -0.61 19.50
CA TRP A 41 10.37 -0.61 18.05
C TRP A 41 9.93 0.71 17.42
N LYS A 42 8.81 1.28 17.86
CA LYS A 42 8.25 2.55 17.36
C LYS A 42 9.26 3.69 17.51
N ARG A 43 9.90 3.82 18.68
CA ARG A 43 10.95 4.84 18.90
C ARG A 43 12.17 4.64 18.00
N GLY A 44 12.63 3.39 17.86
CA GLY A 44 13.75 3.04 16.97
C GLY A 44 13.43 3.35 15.50
N PHE A 45 12.26 2.92 15.04
CA PHE A 45 11.78 3.20 13.69
C PHE A 45 11.64 4.69 13.42
N ALA A 46 11.12 5.48 14.36
CA ALA A 46 11.00 6.93 14.20
C ALA A 46 12.37 7.60 13.98
N THR A 47 13.39 7.15 14.71
CA THR A 47 14.77 7.63 14.57
C THR A 47 15.34 7.27 13.18
N GLU A 48 15.16 6.01 12.75
CA GLU A 48 15.56 5.57 11.42
C GLU A 48 14.83 6.36 10.32
N ALA A 49 13.52 6.55 10.46
CA ALA A 49 12.70 7.26 9.50
C ALA A 49 13.10 8.73 9.36
N ALA A 50 13.39 9.41 10.48
CA ALA A 50 13.91 10.77 10.46
C ALA A 50 15.25 10.86 9.70
N ARG A 51 16.18 9.91 9.95
CA ARG A 51 17.46 9.82 9.20
C ARG A 51 17.27 9.57 7.71
N ARG A 52 16.15 8.95 7.31
CA ARG A 52 15.76 8.74 5.91
C ARG A 52 14.95 9.90 5.31
N GLY A 53 14.85 11.03 6.01
CA GLY A 53 14.22 12.24 5.51
C GLY A 53 12.70 12.25 5.61
N VAL A 54 12.09 11.41 6.47
CA VAL A 54 10.67 11.56 6.81
C VAL A 54 10.47 12.87 7.57
N GLY A 55 9.49 13.67 7.12
CA GLY A 55 9.23 15.00 7.65
C GLY A 55 8.60 15.01 9.04
N SER A 56 8.69 16.17 9.70
CA SER A 56 8.15 16.37 11.06
C SER A 56 6.65 16.09 11.16
N LYS A 57 5.89 16.40 10.10
CA LYS A 57 4.45 16.13 10.03
C LYS A 57 4.15 14.63 10.08
N ALA A 58 4.83 13.83 9.26
CA ALA A 58 4.64 12.38 9.29
C ALA A 58 5.18 11.75 10.57
N LEU A 59 6.29 12.24 11.13
CA LEU A 59 6.81 11.77 12.42
C LEU A 59 5.85 12.08 13.58
N ALA A 60 5.22 13.25 13.58
CA ALA A 60 4.20 13.61 14.57
C ALA A 60 2.98 12.69 14.47
N ALA A 61 2.50 12.40 13.26
CA ALA A 61 1.44 11.41 13.05
C ALA A 61 1.87 9.99 13.47
N PHE A 62 3.13 9.61 13.20
CA PHE A 62 3.64 8.31 13.60
C PHE A 62 3.74 8.16 15.12
N ALA A 63 4.06 9.23 15.85
CA ALA A 63 4.11 9.18 17.31
C ALA A 63 2.79 8.72 17.96
N THR A 64 1.64 8.95 17.30
CA THR A 64 0.31 8.56 17.79
C THR A 64 -0.09 7.13 17.42
N VAL A 65 0.74 6.37 16.69
CA VAL A 65 0.40 4.98 16.36
C VAL A 65 0.45 4.09 17.59
N HIS A 66 -0.40 3.07 17.57
CA HIS A 66 -0.54 2.06 18.60
C HIS A 66 -0.67 0.68 17.95
N TYR A 67 -0.33 -0.37 18.70
CA TYR A 67 -0.41 -1.75 18.22
C TYR A 67 -1.87 -2.18 18.02
N VAL A 68 -2.20 -2.76 16.86
CA VAL A 68 -3.56 -3.18 16.51
C VAL A 68 -3.69 -4.70 16.52
N VAL A 69 -4.17 -5.27 17.63
CA VAL A 69 -4.34 -6.73 17.78
C VAL A 69 -5.23 -7.33 16.68
N LYS A 70 -6.33 -6.65 16.33
CA LYS A 70 -7.28 -7.10 15.29
C LYS A 70 -6.62 -7.22 13.92
N THR A 71 -5.67 -6.34 13.60
CA THR A 71 -4.88 -6.41 12.35
C THR A 71 -4.09 -7.72 12.31
N ILE A 72 -3.41 -8.08 13.39
CA ILE A 72 -2.64 -9.33 13.47
C ILE A 72 -3.52 -10.57 13.40
N GLN A 73 -4.66 -10.56 14.10
CA GLN A 73 -5.62 -11.65 14.05
C GLN A 73 -6.12 -11.87 12.62
N TYR A 74 -6.57 -10.80 11.97
CA TYR A 74 -7.04 -10.84 10.58
C TYR A 74 -5.94 -11.30 9.63
N ASP A 75 -4.73 -10.80 9.80
CA ASP A 75 -3.59 -11.11 8.96
C ASP A 75 -3.18 -12.59 8.99
N ARG A 76 -3.39 -13.25 10.14
CA ARG A 76 -3.12 -14.68 10.34
C ARG A 76 -4.31 -15.56 9.94
N THR A 77 -5.50 -14.99 9.71
CA THR A 77 -6.63 -15.76 9.18
C THR A 77 -6.44 -16.07 7.71
N GLN A 78 -6.52 -17.36 7.36
CA GLN A 78 -6.63 -17.79 5.97
C GLN A 78 -8.12 -17.95 5.63
N PRO A 79 -8.73 -17.10 4.79
CA PRO A 79 -10.06 -17.38 4.30
C PRO A 79 -10.02 -18.65 3.43
N ASN A 80 -10.92 -19.59 3.72
CA ASN A 80 -11.13 -20.79 2.91
C ASN A 80 -11.54 -20.39 1.48
N PHE A 81 -10.60 -20.39 0.54
CA PHE A 81 -10.83 -20.16 -0.89
C PHE A 81 -11.50 -21.37 -1.59
N LYS A 82 -12.27 -22.19 -0.86
CA LYS A 82 -12.92 -23.40 -1.37
C LYS A 82 -14.27 -23.16 -2.05
N LEU A 83 -14.68 -21.90 -2.22
CA LEU A 83 -15.96 -21.58 -2.86
C LEU A 83 -15.84 -21.73 -4.38
N SER A 84 -16.86 -22.32 -5.01
CA SER A 84 -17.06 -22.17 -6.45
C SER A 84 -17.34 -20.70 -6.80
N LEU A 85 -17.17 -20.32 -8.07
CA LEU A 85 -17.45 -18.95 -8.51
C LEU A 85 -18.89 -18.51 -8.16
N ASN A 86 -19.88 -19.39 -8.38
CA ASN A 86 -21.28 -19.09 -8.08
C ASN A 86 -21.50 -18.86 -6.59
N GLN A 87 -20.93 -19.71 -5.73
CA GLN A 87 -21.01 -19.54 -4.27
C GLN A 87 -20.32 -18.25 -3.83
N TYR A 88 -19.19 -17.93 -4.44
CA TYR A 88 -18.44 -16.70 -4.16
C TYR A 88 -19.23 -15.45 -4.54
N LEU A 89 -19.80 -15.42 -5.75
CA LEU A 89 -20.65 -14.32 -6.22
C LEU A 89 -21.89 -14.18 -5.36
N ALA A 90 -22.58 -15.27 -5.01
CA ALA A 90 -23.72 -15.23 -4.10
C ALA A 90 -23.33 -14.62 -2.74
N LYS A 91 -22.22 -15.07 -2.15
CA LYS A 91 -21.73 -14.57 -0.86
C LYS A 91 -21.31 -13.09 -0.92
N ARG A 92 -20.70 -12.65 -2.02
CA ARG A 92 -20.21 -11.27 -2.17
C ARG A 92 -21.29 -10.29 -2.65
N GLY A 93 -22.42 -10.80 -3.13
CA GLY A 93 -23.51 -10.01 -3.69
C GLY A 93 -23.29 -9.64 -5.16
N GLY A 94 -22.73 -10.55 -5.96
CA GLY A 94 -22.38 -10.32 -7.38
C GLY A 94 -23.52 -9.72 -8.19
N ALA A 95 -24.74 -10.28 -8.09
CA ALA A 95 -25.91 -9.74 -8.81
C ALA A 95 -26.25 -8.29 -8.40
N ALA A 96 -26.19 -7.99 -7.10
CA ALA A 96 -26.41 -6.63 -6.60
C ALA A 96 -25.32 -5.66 -7.06
N LEU A 97 -24.05 -6.10 -7.07
CA LEU A 97 -22.92 -5.33 -7.57
C LEU A 97 -23.05 -5.05 -9.08
N THR A 98 -23.47 -6.03 -9.87
CA THR A 98 -23.73 -5.85 -11.31
C THR A 98 -24.85 -4.84 -11.53
N SER A 99 -25.99 -4.99 -10.85
CA SER A 99 -27.14 -4.07 -10.99
C SER A 99 -26.78 -2.62 -10.64
N ALA A 100 -26.18 -2.41 -9.45
CA ALA A 100 -25.70 -1.09 -9.04
C ALA A 100 -24.60 -0.56 -9.98
N GLY A 101 -23.72 -1.45 -10.44
CA GLY A 101 -22.66 -1.15 -11.39
C GLY A 101 -23.17 -0.58 -12.71
N ARG A 102 -24.25 -1.14 -13.28
CA ARG A 102 -24.91 -0.59 -14.48
C ARG A 102 -25.47 0.81 -14.23
N GLY A 103 -26.00 1.07 -13.03
CA GLY A 103 -26.39 2.42 -12.61
C GLY A 103 -25.20 3.38 -12.59
N HIS A 104 -24.10 3.00 -11.94
CA HIS A 104 -22.86 3.78 -11.93
C HIS A 104 -22.29 4.02 -13.33
N LYS A 105 -22.32 3.02 -14.22
CA LYS A 105 -21.89 3.16 -15.61
C LYS A 105 -22.67 4.28 -16.32
N ARG A 106 -24.00 4.26 -16.23
CA ARG A 106 -24.87 5.27 -16.85
C ARG A 106 -24.66 6.67 -16.27
N SER A 107 -24.71 6.81 -14.94
CA SER A 107 -24.57 8.12 -14.29
C SER A 107 -23.18 8.75 -14.43
N ASN A 108 -22.16 7.98 -14.81
CA ASN A 108 -20.78 8.46 -14.95
C ASN A 108 -20.24 8.21 -16.37
N ALA A 109 -21.10 8.16 -17.39
CA ALA A 109 -20.71 7.81 -18.76
C ALA A 109 -19.56 8.68 -19.30
N ALA A 110 -19.61 10.00 -19.10
CA ALA A 110 -18.55 10.93 -19.53
C ALA A 110 -17.20 10.65 -18.83
N LEU A 111 -17.23 10.32 -17.53
CA LEU A 111 -16.04 9.96 -16.77
C LEU A 111 -15.40 8.68 -17.33
N PHE A 112 -16.21 7.64 -17.56
CA PHE A 112 -15.72 6.40 -18.13
C PHE A 112 -15.22 6.56 -19.58
N ALA A 113 -15.85 7.43 -20.39
CA ALA A 113 -15.37 7.75 -21.73
C ALA A 113 -13.95 8.37 -21.67
N ARG A 114 -13.70 9.31 -20.76
CA ARG A 114 -12.37 9.90 -20.54
C ARG A 114 -11.34 8.85 -20.10
N ILE A 115 -11.71 7.97 -19.18
CA ILE A 115 -10.83 6.89 -18.70
C ILE A 115 -10.50 5.91 -19.82
N LYS A 116 -11.51 5.50 -20.60
CA LYS A 116 -11.33 4.60 -21.75
C LYS A 116 -10.42 5.24 -22.80
N ALA A 117 -10.61 6.52 -23.11
CA ALA A 117 -9.75 7.25 -24.05
C ALA A 117 -8.29 7.31 -23.57
N ARG A 118 -8.06 7.57 -22.27
CA ARG A 118 -6.71 7.72 -21.71
C ARG A 118 -5.98 6.40 -21.49
N TYR A 119 -6.66 5.38 -20.97
CA TYR A 119 -6.03 4.12 -20.52
C TYR A 119 -6.42 2.91 -21.34
N GLY A 120 -7.47 2.99 -22.16
CA GLY A 120 -8.00 1.85 -22.91
C GLY A 120 -8.74 0.82 -22.06
N VAL A 121 -9.04 1.15 -20.80
CA VAL A 121 -9.76 0.27 -19.88
C VAL A 121 -11.27 0.57 -19.98
N PRO A 122 -12.12 -0.42 -20.26
CA PRO A 122 -13.58 -0.22 -20.33
C PRO A 122 -14.21 -0.08 -18.93
N PRO A 123 -15.48 0.36 -18.84
CA PRO A 123 -16.17 0.57 -17.55
C PRO A 123 -16.28 -0.70 -16.70
N GLY A 124 -16.62 -1.85 -17.30
CA GLY A 124 -16.90 -3.10 -16.59
C GLY A 124 -15.83 -3.49 -15.57
N PRO A 125 -14.55 -3.68 -15.96
CA PRO A 125 -13.47 -4.02 -15.04
C PRO A 125 -13.30 -3.03 -13.89
N LEU A 126 -13.42 -1.72 -14.16
CA LEU A 126 -13.28 -0.67 -13.15
C LEU A 126 -14.42 -0.72 -12.13
N ILE A 127 -15.65 -0.89 -12.61
CA ILE A 127 -16.85 -1.00 -11.78
C ILE A 127 -16.83 -2.29 -10.95
N ALA A 128 -16.44 -3.41 -11.54
CA ALA A 128 -16.35 -4.69 -10.85
C ALA A 128 -15.34 -4.62 -9.70
N ILE A 129 -14.15 -4.05 -9.94
CA ILE A 129 -13.15 -3.82 -8.89
C ILE A 129 -13.72 -2.88 -7.82
N TRP A 130 -14.25 -1.73 -8.20
CA TRP A 130 -14.77 -0.74 -7.25
C TRP A 130 -15.87 -1.31 -6.34
N GLY A 131 -16.79 -2.10 -6.92
CA GLY A 131 -17.85 -2.78 -6.20
C GLY A 131 -17.35 -3.89 -5.27
N LEU A 132 -16.41 -4.71 -5.72
CA LEU A 132 -15.86 -5.79 -4.91
C LEU A 132 -14.98 -5.29 -3.76
N GLU A 133 -14.19 -4.24 -4.00
CA GLU A 133 -13.28 -3.68 -3.00
C GLU A 133 -14.02 -2.95 -1.88
N SER A 134 -14.99 -2.11 -2.24
CA SER A 134 -15.57 -1.16 -1.27
C SER A 134 -17.09 -1.07 -1.28
N ARG A 135 -17.78 -1.87 -2.10
CA ARG A 135 -19.22 -1.72 -2.35
C ARG A 135 -19.56 -0.27 -2.70
N PHE A 136 -18.83 0.26 -3.68
CA PHE A 136 -18.97 1.63 -4.17
C PHE A 136 -18.83 2.69 -3.05
N GLY A 137 -17.95 2.43 -2.08
CA GLY A 137 -17.63 3.32 -0.98
C GLY A 137 -18.36 3.06 0.34
N SER A 138 -19.39 2.22 0.35
CA SER A 138 -20.12 1.89 1.59
C SER A 138 -19.31 1.05 2.58
N ARG A 139 -18.18 0.47 2.15
CA ARG A 139 -17.29 -0.35 2.99
C ARG A 139 -15.82 -0.07 2.70
N ILE A 140 -15.24 0.92 3.36
CA ILE A 140 -13.81 1.26 3.24
C ILE A 140 -12.96 0.86 4.45
N GLY A 141 -13.61 0.38 5.51
CA GLY A 141 -12.98 0.04 6.79
C GLY A 141 -13.01 1.19 7.80
N SER A 142 -12.67 0.87 9.05
CA SER A 142 -12.73 1.78 10.21
C SER A 142 -11.54 1.61 11.14
N THR A 143 -10.42 1.11 10.64
CA THR A 143 -9.18 0.95 11.42
C THR A 143 -8.19 2.05 11.07
N HIS A 144 -7.47 2.56 12.06
CA HIS A 144 -6.45 3.59 11.86
C HIS A 144 -5.32 3.06 10.96
N ILE A 145 -5.22 3.59 9.73
CA ILE A 145 -4.37 3.04 8.67
C ILE A 145 -2.91 3.00 9.10
N LEU A 146 -2.40 4.10 9.65
CA LEU A 146 -0.99 4.19 10.03
C LEU A 146 -0.65 3.20 11.17
N SER A 147 -1.57 3.01 12.13
CA SER A 147 -1.42 1.98 13.17
C SER A 147 -1.43 0.55 12.60
N SER A 148 -2.32 0.23 11.65
CA SER A 148 -2.35 -1.09 11.01
C SER A 148 -1.08 -1.40 10.24
N VAL A 149 -0.62 -0.46 9.41
CA VAL A 149 0.62 -0.64 8.64
C VAL A 149 1.82 -0.74 9.57
N ALA A 150 1.92 0.09 10.62
CA ALA A 150 2.99 0.02 11.59
C ALA A 150 2.99 -1.31 12.35
N THR A 151 1.82 -1.80 12.75
CA THR A 151 1.67 -3.10 13.42
C THR A 151 2.21 -4.24 12.54
N LEU A 152 1.92 -4.22 11.24
CA LEU A 152 2.40 -5.25 10.30
C LEU A 152 3.86 -5.06 9.88
N ALA A 153 4.38 -3.84 9.89
CA ALA A 153 5.80 -3.57 9.68
C ALA A 153 6.64 -4.08 10.86
N TYR A 154 6.09 -3.99 12.07
CA TYR A 154 6.69 -4.56 13.27
C TYR A 154 6.57 -6.09 13.35
N ASP A 155 5.50 -6.71 12.83
CA ASP A 155 5.34 -8.17 12.88
C ASP A 155 6.34 -8.91 11.97
N CYS A 156 7.09 -9.86 12.54
CA CYS A 156 8.16 -10.57 11.83
C CYS A 156 7.70 -11.37 10.60
N ARG A 157 6.42 -11.69 10.44
CA ARG A 157 5.92 -12.54 9.34
C ARG A 157 6.12 -11.89 7.96
N ARG A 158 5.89 -10.58 7.86
CA ARG A 158 5.96 -9.82 6.59
C ARG A 158 6.56 -8.43 6.78
N SER A 159 7.40 -8.26 7.80
CA SER A 159 7.97 -6.98 8.22
C SER A 159 8.54 -6.17 7.03
N ALA A 160 9.42 -6.74 6.21
CA ALA A 160 10.03 -6.02 5.08
C ALA A 160 9.00 -5.44 4.08
N TYR A 161 7.95 -6.21 3.76
CA TYR A 161 6.89 -5.76 2.86
C TYR A 161 6.11 -4.59 3.46
N PHE A 162 5.72 -4.68 4.74
CA PHE A 162 4.97 -3.61 5.40
C PHE A 162 5.81 -2.41 5.82
N THR A 163 7.11 -2.58 6.04
CA THR A 163 8.05 -1.46 6.20
C THR A 163 8.05 -0.59 4.95
N THR A 164 8.01 -1.20 3.76
CA THR A 164 7.84 -0.46 2.50
C THR A 164 6.52 0.31 2.47
N GLN A 165 5.43 -0.30 2.94
CA GLN A 165 4.12 0.36 3.03
C GLN A 165 4.12 1.49 4.07
N LEU A 166 4.83 1.33 5.19
CA LEU A 166 4.91 2.32 6.26
C LEU A 166 5.63 3.58 5.78
N TYR A 167 6.79 3.41 5.14
CA TYR A 167 7.49 4.54 4.51
C TYR A 167 6.64 5.22 3.44
N ALA A 168 5.87 4.45 2.65
CA ALA A 168 4.96 5.02 1.68
C ALA A 168 3.82 5.82 2.34
N ALA A 169 3.25 5.34 3.45
CA ALA A 169 2.21 6.05 4.21
C ALA A 169 2.74 7.37 4.79
N LEU A 170 3.93 7.34 5.40
CA LEU A 170 4.58 8.54 5.94
C LEU A 170 4.85 9.56 4.83
N LYS A 171 5.35 9.12 3.67
CA LYS A 171 5.55 10.00 2.51
C LYS A 171 4.24 10.60 1.99
N LEU A 172 3.13 9.87 2.03
CA LEU A 172 1.81 10.43 1.69
C LEU A 172 1.37 11.50 2.69
N ILE A 173 1.63 11.30 3.99
CA ILE A 173 1.31 12.27 5.05
C ILE A 173 2.12 13.56 4.88
N ASP A 174 3.42 13.45 4.63
CA ASP A 174 4.30 14.60 4.35
C ASP A 174 3.83 15.39 3.12
N LYS A 175 3.39 14.69 2.07
CA LYS A 175 2.80 15.29 0.88
C LYS A 175 1.37 15.80 1.07
N SER A 176 0.80 15.70 2.27
CA SER A 176 -0.59 16.04 2.57
C SER A 176 -1.62 15.29 1.70
N ARG A 177 -1.27 14.10 1.22
CA ARG A 177 -2.12 13.20 0.43
C ARG A 177 -2.75 12.08 1.25
N LEU A 178 -2.42 11.99 2.54
CA LEU A 178 -3.06 11.12 3.51
C LEU A 178 -3.11 11.87 4.86
N SER A 179 -4.26 11.84 5.53
CA SER A 179 -4.34 12.35 6.90
C SER A 179 -3.63 11.39 7.85
N GLY A 180 -2.92 11.93 8.86
CA GLY A 180 -2.30 11.12 9.90
C GLY A 180 -3.30 10.25 10.65
N GLY A 181 -4.55 10.72 10.79
CA GLY A 181 -5.67 10.01 11.42
C GLY A 181 -6.57 9.26 10.44
N ALA A 182 -6.11 8.96 9.22
CA ALA A 182 -6.95 8.31 8.21
C ALA A 182 -7.40 6.90 8.65
N MET A 183 -8.65 6.57 8.29
CA MET A 183 -9.29 5.30 8.60
C MET A 183 -9.46 4.46 7.34
N GLY A 184 -9.29 3.14 7.46
CA GLY A 184 -9.35 2.21 6.35
C GLY A 184 -9.38 0.75 6.81
N SER A 185 -8.86 -0.14 5.98
CA SER A 185 -8.90 -1.58 6.20
C SER A 185 -7.83 -2.08 7.16
N LEU A 186 -8.00 -3.33 7.62
CA LEU A 186 -7.17 -3.93 8.66
C LEU A 186 -5.69 -4.10 8.27
N HIS A 187 -5.34 -4.17 6.97
CA HIS A 187 -3.94 -4.14 6.55
C HIS A 187 -3.45 -2.76 6.13
N GLY A 188 -4.27 -1.72 6.28
CA GLY A 188 -3.93 -0.34 5.94
C GLY A 188 -4.19 0.04 4.49
N GLU A 189 -5.10 -0.66 3.81
CA GLU A 189 -5.59 -0.23 2.51
C GLU A 189 -6.37 1.11 2.61
N ILE A 190 -6.17 1.99 1.63
CA ILE A 190 -6.67 3.36 1.61
C ILE A 190 -7.86 3.50 0.66
N GLY A 191 -8.95 4.02 1.20
CA GLY A 191 -10.12 4.47 0.43
C GLY A 191 -10.82 3.36 -0.35
N GLN A 192 -11.54 3.74 -1.39
CA GLN A 192 -12.43 2.85 -2.14
C GLN A 192 -11.69 1.93 -3.14
N THR A 193 -10.44 2.27 -3.47
CA THR A 193 -9.55 1.41 -4.29
C THR A 193 -8.97 0.25 -3.50
N GLN A 194 -8.95 0.36 -2.16
CA GLN A 194 -8.24 -0.57 -1.28
C GLN A 194 -6.75 -0.73 -1.66
N PHE A 195 -6.12 0.33 -2.18
CA PHE A 195 -4.68 0.35 -2.39
C PHE A 195 -3.93 0.43 -1.06
N LEU A 196 -2.92 -0.42 -0.91
CA LEU A 196 -1.88 -0.18 0.08
C LEU A 196 -1.09 1.10 -0.25
N PRO A 197 -0.47 1.77 0.74
CA PRO A 197 0.14 3.09 0.57
C PRO A 197 1.12 3.22 -0.60
N ALA A 198 1.95 2.20 -0.86
CA ALA A 198 2.90 2.23 -1.98
C ALA A 198 2.20 2.28 -3.35
N ASN A 199 1.03 1.64 -3.49
CA ASN A 199 0.23 1.73 -4.70
C ASN A 199 -0.41 3.11 -4.86
N VAL A 200 -0.81 3.77 -3.77
CA VAL A 200 -1.31 5.16 -3.84
C VAL A 200 -0.23 6.10 -4.35
N LEU A 201 1.01 5.96 -3.87
CA LEU A 201 2.13 6.77 -4.38
C LEU A 201 2.44 6.52 -5.86
N LYS A 202 2.34 5.26 -6.29
CA LYS A 202 2.77 4.85 -7.63
C LYS A 202 1.69 5.04 -8.69
N TYR A 203 0.43 4.81 -8.33
CA TYR A 203 -0.68 4.75 -9.28
C TYR A 203 -1.82 5.73 -8.97
N GLY A 204 -1.78 6.44 -7.85
CA GLY A 204 -2.76 7.47 -7.52
C GLY A 204 -2.76 8.59 -8.56
N VAL A 205 -3.95 8.92 -9.06
CA VAL A 205 -4.19 9.96 -10.07
C VAL A 205 -5.25 10.92 -9.56
N ASP A 206 -4.95 12.21 -9.68
CA ASP A 206 -5.91 13.30 -9.59
C ASP A 206 -6.74 13.30 -10.90
N GLY A 207 -7.93 12.73 -10.83
CA GLY A 207 -8.79 12.46 -11.98
C GLY A 207 -9.78 13.59 -12.27
N ASP A 208 -10.11 14.40 -11.27
CA ASP A 208 -10.98 15.57 -11.40
C ASP A 208 -10.21 16.89 -11.55
N GLY A 209 -8.91 16.92 -11.25
CA GLY A 209 -8.00 18.03 -11.48
C GLY A 209 -7.98 19.05 -10.34
N ASP A 210 -8.40 18.68 -9.13
CA ASP A 210 -8.47 19.58 -7.97
C ASP A 210 -7.11 19.75 -7.23
N GLY A 211 -6.07 19.08 -7.73
CA GLY A 211 -4.72 19.07 -7.16
C GLY A 211 -4.51 18.00 -6.07
N ARG A 212 -5.50 17.15 -5.80
CA ARG A 212 -5.47 16.12 -4.74
C ARG A 212 -5.75 14.73 -5.31
N VAL A 213 -5.45 13.72 -4.50
CA VAL A 213 -5.79 12.33 -4.79
C VAL A 213 -6.63 11.82 -3.63
N ASP A 214 -7.95 12.06 -3.70
CA ASP A 214 -8.95 11.64 -2.72
C ASP A 214 -9.57 10.28 -3.12
N LEU A 215 -8.88 9.20 -2.78
CA LEU A 215 -9.37 7.84 -2.99
C LEU A 215 -10.53 7.46 -2.06
N ALA A 216 -10.93 8.30 -1.12
CA ALA A 216 -12.05 8.03 -0.21
C ALA A 216 -13.37 8.57 -0.76
N ARG A 217 -13.35 9.71 -1.48
CA ARG A 217 -14.57 10.42 -1.88
C ARG A 217 -14.65 10.76 -3.37
N SER A 218 -13.53 10.99 -4.06
CA SER A 218 -13.57 11.34 -5.49
C SER A 218 -13.70 10.10 -6.36
N LYS A 219 -14.86 9.94 -7.00
CA LYS A 219 -15.07 8.87 -7.99
C LYS A 219 -14.07 8.96 -9.14
N ALA A 220 -13.69 10.18 -9.53
CA ALA A 220 -12.71 10.39 -10.58
C ALA A 220 -11.36 9.81 -10.16
N ASP A 221 -10.85 10.16 -9.00
CA ASP A 221 -9.55 9.67 -8.51
C ASP A 221 -9.55 8.17 -8.31
N ILE A 222 -10.62 7.60 -7.76
CA ILE A 222 -10.78 6.16 -7.56
C ILE A 222 -10.67 5.41 -8.90
N LEU A 223 -11.43 5.84 -9.91
CA LEU A 223 -11.53 5.14 -11.18
C LEU A 223 -10.31 5.40 -12.08
N PHE A 224 -9.77 6.64 -12.09
CA PHE A 224 -8.53 6.95 -12.79
C PHE A 224 -7.33 6.21 -12.19
N SER A 225 -7.22 6.14 -10.86
CA SER A 225 -6.13 5.41 -10.20
C SER A 225 -6.21 3.90 -10.46
N THR A 226 -7.42 3.34 -10.45
CA THR A 226 -7.65 1.93 -10.80
C THR A 226 -7.26 1.65 -12.26
N ALA A 227 -7.69 2.51 -13.19
CA ALA A 227 -7.33 2.37 -14.61
C ALA A 227 -5.82 2.54 -14.85
N ASN A 228 -5.18 3.48 -14.16
CA ASN A 228 -3.73 3.69 -14.22
C ASN A 228 -2.96 2.47 -13.72
N TYR A 229 -3.42 1.85 -12.62
CA TYR A 229 -2.86 0.59 -12.15
C TYR A 229 -2.95 -0.50 -13.23
N LEU A 230 -4.14 -0.74 -13.78
CA LEU A 230 -4.34 -1.77 -14.80
C LEU A 230 -3.47 -1.50 -16.04
N LYS A 231 -3.41 -0.24 -16.50
CA LYS A 231 -2.55 0.16 -17.61
C LYS A 231 -1.08 -0.11 -17.33
N ALA A 232 -0.59 0.29 -16.17
CA ALA A 232 0.79 0.07 -15.75
C ALA A 232 1.13 -1.42 -15.53
N LYS A 233 0.12 -2.26 -15.32
CA LYS A 233 0.26 -3.73 -15.26
C LYS A 233 0.16 -4.41 -16.64
N GLY A 234 0.04 -3.64 -17.72
CA GLY A 234 0.10 -4.15 -19.08
C GLY A 234 -1.27 -4.28 -19.76
N TRP A 235 -2.31 -3.57 -19.31
CA TRP A 235 -3.61 -3.56 -20.00
C TRP A 235 -3.47 -3.19 -21.48
N ARG A 236 -3.98 -4.07 -22.35
CA ARG A 236 -3.99 -3.94 -23.80
C ARG A 236 -5.37 -3.47 -24.26
N THR A 237 -5.42 -2.28 -24.85
CA THR A 237 -6.67 -1.72 -25.38
C THR A 237 -7.29 -2.66 -26.40
N GLY A 238 -8.59 -2.93 -26.28
CA GLY A 238 -9.36 -3.80 -27.19
C GLY A 238 -9.19 -5.30 -26.98
N ALA A 239 -8.26 -5.75 -26.13
CA ALA A 239 -8.13 -7.17 -25.81
C ALA A 239 -9.17 -7.63 -24.76
N GLY A 240 -9.57 -8.90 -24.86
CA GLY A 240 -10.49 -9.54 -23.92
C GLY A 240 -9.88 -9.70 -22.51
N TYR A 241 -10.76 -9.79 -21.50
CA TYR A 241 -10.46 -9.87 -20.07
C TYR A 241 -11.10 -11.06 -19.33
N GLN A 242 -11.60 -12.07 -20.07
CA GLN A 242 -12.09 -13.35 -19.55
C GLN A 242 -10.94 -14.36 -19.33
N PRO A 243 -11.13 -15.41 -18.53
CA PRO A 243 -10.09 -16.42 -18.31
C PRO A 243 -9.48 -16.94 -19.61
N GLY A 244 -8.15 -16.85 -19.73
CA GLY A 244 -7.40 -17.20 -20.94
C GLY A 244 -7.09 -16.02 -21.87
N GLU A 245 -7.76 -14.88 -21.70
CA GLU A 245 -7.56 -13.69 -22.54
C GLU A 245 -6.46 -12.76 -21.99
N PRO A 246 -5.85 -11.90 -22.83
CA PRO A 246 -4.67 -11.13 -22.46
C PRO A 246 -4.87 -10.23 -21.23
N ASN A 247 -6.01 -9.56 -21.11
CA ASN A 247 -6.25 -8.65 -20.00
C ASN A 247 -6.68 -9.36 -18.71
N PHE A 248 -7.04 -10.64 -18.77
CA PHE A 248 -7.27 -11.40 -17.54
C PHE A 248 -5.99 -11.52 -16.72
N GLN A 249 -4.83 -11.68 -17.36
CA GLN A 249 -3.53 -11.69 -16.68
C GLN A 249 -3.26 -10.38 -15.92
N VAL A 250 -3.81 -9.27 -16.38
CA VAL A 250 -3.72 -7.97 -15.71
C VAL A 250 -4.64 -7.94 -14.48
N ILE A 251 -5.85 -8.47 -14.58
CA ILE A 251 -6.76 -8.66 -13.43
C ILE A 251 -6.10 -9.53 -12.34
N GLN A 252 -5.33 -10.56 -12.73
CA GLN A 252 -4.59 -11.40 -11.78
C GLN A 252 -3.54 -10.62 -10.96
N ARG A 253 -3.07 -9.48 -11.48
CA ARG A 253 -2.17 -8.60 -10.72
C ARG A 253 -2.89 -7.79 -9.64
N TRP A 254 -4.22 -7.69 -9.68
CA TRP A 254 -5.00 -6.96 -8.68
C TRP A 254 -5.13 -7.75 -7.39
N ASN A 255 -5.52 -9.03 -7.47
CA ASN A 255 -5.70 -9.91 -6.33
C ASN A 255 -5.21 -11.32 -6.66
N ALA A 256 -4.53 -11.97 -5.72
CA ALA A 256 -3.95 -13.30 -5.94
C ALA A 256 -4.98 -14.44 -6.00
N ALA A 257 -6.20 -14.24 -5.47
CA ALA A 257 -7.20 -15.30 -5.39
C ALA A 257 -7.90 -15.52 -6.75
N ARG A 258 -7.78 -16.72 -7.31
CA ARG A 258 -8.41 -17.08 -8.59
C ARG A 258 -9.91 -16.79 -8.65
N VAL A 259 -10.65 -17.15 -7.59
CA VAL A 259 -12.09 -16.91 -7.54
C VAL A 259 -12.45 -15.42 -7.52
N TYR A 260 -11.59 -14.56 -6.96
CA TYR A 260 -11.74 -13.11 -7.00
C TYR A 260 -11.54 -12.58 -8.42
N GLN A 261 -10.49 -13.05 -9.10
CA GLN A 261 -10.17 -12.68 -10.48
C GLN A 261 -11.32 -13.04 -11.43
N GLN A 262 -11.87 -14.25 -11.27
CA GLN A 262 -13.04 -14.71 -12.03
C GLN A 262 -14.29 -13.88 -11.72
N ALA A 263 -14.51 -13.51 -10.45
CA ALA A 263 -15.62 -12.65 -10.07
C ALA A 263 -15.52 -11.26 -10.70
N ILE A 264 -14.32 -10.66 -10.76
CA ILE A 264 -14.11 -9.40 -11.50
C ILE A 264 -14.52 -9.58 -12.96
N ALA A 265 -13.98 -10.59 -13.65
CA ALA A 265 -14.23 -10.80 -15.07
C ALA A 265 -15.72 -11.04 -15.40
N SER A 266 -16.41 -11.82 -14.54
CA SER A 266 -17.84 -12.10 -14.67
C SER A 266 -18.69 -10.83 -14.49
N ILE A 267 -18.52 -10.12 -13.36
CA ILE A 267 -19.28 -8.88 -13.09
C ILE A 267 -18.99 -7.84 -14.15
N ALA A 268 -17.73 -7.69 -14.57
CA ALA A 268 -17.32 -6.76 -15.61
C ALA A 268 -18.03 -7.04 -16.94
N ALA A 269 -18.09 -8.30 -17.39
CA ALA A 269 -18.81 -8.67 -18.60
C ALA A 269 -20.31 -8.38 -18.49
N ASP A 270 -20.93 -8.68 -17.35
CA ASP A 270 -22.36 -8.43 -17.16
C ASP A 270 -22.69 -6.93 -17.09
N VAL A 271 -21.77 -6.10 -16.59
CA VAL A 271 -21.89 -4.62 -16.61
C VAL A 271 -21.68 -4.06 -18.02
N ASP A 272 -20.86 -4.69 -18.85
CA ASP A 272 -20.54 -4.21 -20.20
C ASP A 272 -21.53 -4.67 -21.28
N ARG A 273 -22.34 -5.72 -21.06
CA ARG A 273 -23.35 -6.25 -22.01
C ARG A 273 -24.59 -5.36 -22.23
N ASP A 274 -24.76 -4.29 -21.46
CA ASP A 274 -25.85 -3.31 -21.55
C ASP A 274 -25.32 -1.88 -21.78
#